data_AF-A0A1C6H4K3-F1
#
_entry.id   AF-A0A1C6H4K3-F1
#
_cell.length_a   1.000
_cell.length_b   1.000
_cell.length_c   1.000
_cell.angle_alpha   90.00
_cell.angle_beta   90.00
_cell.angle_gamma   90.00
#
_symmetry.space_group_name_H-M   'P 1'
#
loop_
_entity.id
_entity.type
_entity.pdbx_description
1 polymer ?
#
loop_
_entity_poly.entity_id
_entity_poly.type
_entity_poly.pdbx_seq_one_letter_code
_entity_poly.pdbx_strand_id
1 'polypeptide(L)'
;MILQALVNYYEQLALRGEISKPGWQEAKVSFALNLSGDGGLLNVLPLKTEDRQGKRTVERLPKIQVPVQEKKASGIASNFLCENAAYLLGLDAKGKPERTKKCFAACRERHLALLDGVDGPVMQCLVTGERAPVARLHAAVKGVPGAQPTGASIVSFNAPAYESYGHDDEQGLNAPVSEYAAFAYTTALNRLLGDRDHRLLLGDAVVVFWAEDADPVYTDIFALSMDPQEEGQKTLRDILTKLSDRRPVAEGVDVKVPFYVLGLSHNAARLSIRFFLRDSFGGFLENIRRHYERLEIVKAGFEPEYLSPYWMLRETVHSASSDKVPSPVMAGAVLRAVLTGAPYPAALYVNTMLRVRAERSVIRGKAAILKACLLTRPHNDSYKEVLTVALNEQSDYTPYVLGRVFSLLENIQESTGGATTVKDRYFNSACATPGTVFPLLLRLKNSHMRVLKREKAGLAVTLERELGGLLNQIDEFPKRLSLEEQGTFLLGYYHQTQKRYEKKEDKSHV
;
A
#
# COMPACT_ATOMS: atom_id res chain seq x y z
N MET A 1 -13.77 12.24 8.61
CA MET A 1 -12.44 11.87 9.18
C MET A 1 -12.39 10.35 9.39
N ILE A 2 -11.20 9.72 9.39
CA ILE A 2 -10.92 8.27 9.30
C ILE A 2 -12.02 7.34 9.84
N LEU A 3 -12.41 7.49 11.10
CA LEU A 3 -13.38 6.61 11.75
C LEU A 3 -14.74 6.63 11.04
N GLN A 4 -15.21 7.79 10.58
CA GLN A 4 -16.44 7.90 9.80
C GLN A 4 -16.32 7.15 8.47
N ALA A 5 -15.17 7.22 7.79
CA ALA A 5 -14.97 6.51 6.52
C ALA A 5 -14.95 4.98 6.73
N LEU A 6 -14.43 4.51 7.86
CA LEU A 6 -14.48 3.11 8.25
C LEU A 6 -15.88 2.66 8.68
N VAL A 7 -16.65 3.50 9.38
CA VAL A 7 -18.07 3.24 9.69
C VAL A 7 -18.88 3.14 8.40
N ASN A 8 -18.73 4.08 7.47
CA ASN A 8 -19.41 4.04 6.18
C ASN A 8 -19.05 2.77 5.40
N TYR A 9 -17.77 2.40 5.35
CA TYR A 9 -17.33 1.16 4.70
C TYR A 9 -17.95 -0.08 5.35
N TYR A 10 -18.00 -0.12 6.68
CA TYR A 10 -18.68 -1.17 7.42
C TYR A 10 -20.17 -1.26 7.05
N GLU A 11 -20.86 -0.13 6.96
CA GLU A 11 -22.26 -0.07 6.57
C GLU A 11 -22.49 -0.58 5.14
N GLN A 12 -21.62 -0.22 4.19
CA GLN A 12 -21.70 -0.75 2.82
C GLN A 12 -21.50 -2.26 2.77
N LEU A 13 -20.50 -2.80 3.48
CA LEU A 13 -20.31 -4.25 3.60
C LEU A 13 -21.55 -4.93 4.22
N ALA A 14 -22.18 -4.30 5.21
CA ALA A 14 -23.37 -4.83 5.86
C ALA A 14 -24.59 -4.81 4.92
N LEU A 15 -24.76 -3.75 4.13
CA LEU A 15 -25.80 -3.65 3.09
C LEU A 15 -25.63 -4.73 2.01
N ARG A 16 -24.39 -5.07 1.67
CA ARG A 16 -24.04 -6.15 0.74
C ARG A 16 -24.16 -7.55 1.35
N GLY A 17 -24.40 -7.66 2.66
CA GLY A 17 -24.47 -8.94 3.38
C GLY A 17 -23.11 -9.63 3.58
N GLU A 18 -22.00 -8.91 3.35
CA GLU A 18 -20.64 -9.44 3.48
C GLU A 18 -20.15 -9.42 4.94
N ILE A 19 -20.82 -8.64 5.79
CA ILE A 19 -20.56 -8.59 7.23
C ILE A 19 -21.85 -8.47 8.03
N SER A 20 -21.91 -9.11 9.20
CA SER A 20 -23.07 -9.04 10.10
C SER A 20 -23.01 -7.83 11.03
N LYS A 21 -24.19 -7.36 11.47
CA LYS A 21 -24.33 -6.28 12.47
C LYS A 21 -23.77 -6.70 13.84
N PRO A 22 -23.25 -5.77 14.69
CA PRO A 22 -22.72 -6.11 16.01
C PRO A 22 -23.70 -6.91 16.85
N GLY A 23 -23.27 -8.07 17.33
CA GLY A 23 -24.13 -8.94 18.13
C GLY A 23 -25.20 -9.67 17.31
N TRP A 24 -25.13 -9.67 15.97
CA TRP A 24 -26.04 -10.38 15.07
C TRP A 24 -25.30 -11.44 14.23
N GLN A 25 -26.02 -12.49 13.82
CA GLN A 25 -25.58 -13.54 12.90
C GLN A 25 -26.75 -13.98 12.01
N GLU A 26 -26.47 -14.67 10.90
CA GLU A 26 -27.51 -15.34 10.12
C GLU A 26 -27.93 -16.66 10.79
N ALA A 27 -29.24 -16.86 10.97
CA ALA A 27 -29.82 -18.15 11.35
C ALA A 27 -31.02 -18.51 10.47
N LYS A 28 -31.27 -19.81 10.29
CA LYS A 28 -32.49 -20.31 9.64
C LYS A 28 -33.64 -20.28 10.64
N VAL A 29 -34.68 -19.50 10.36
CA VAL A 29 -35.81 -19.29 11.27
C VAL A 29 -37.12 -19.73 10.63
N SER A 30 -37.93 -20.48 11.38
CA SER A 30 -39.20 -21.07 10.88
C SER A 30 -40.42 -20.22 11.19
N PHE A 31 -40.44 -19.50 12.31
CA PHE A 31 -41.55 -18.70 12.78
C PHE A 31 -41.06 -17.41 13.44
N ALA A 32 -41.84 -16.33 13.32
CA ALA A 32 -41.66 -15.09 14.08
C ALA A 32 -42.82 -14.90 15.06
N LEU A 33 -42.52 -14.44 16.27
CA LEU A 33 -43.53 -14.03 17.25
C LEU A 33 -43.82 -12.55 17.06
N ASN A 34 -45.07 -12.19 16.80
CA ASN A 34 -45.50 -10.81 16.69
C ASN A 34 -46.04 -10.35 18.04
N LEU A 35 -45.41 -9.34 18.63
CA LEU A 35 -45.75 -8.83 19.96
C LEU A 35 -46.37 -7.43 19.84
N SER A 36 -47.31 -7.11 20.72
CA SER A 36 -47.80 -5.75 20.92
C SER A 36 -46.78 -4.91 21.70
N GLY A 37 -46.97 -3.58 21.71
CA GLY A 37 -46.06 -2.64 22.39
C GLY A 37 -45.95 -2.81 23.91
N ASP A 38 -46.93 -3.48 24.53
CA ASP A 38 -46.95 -3.88 25.95
C ASP A 38 -46.46 -5.34 26.17
N GLY A 39 -45.98 -6.01 25.12
CA GLY A 39 -45.38 -7.34 25.18
C GLY A 39 -46.36 -8.52 25.08
N GLY A 40 -47.64 -8.28 24.81
CA GLY A 40 -48.62 -9.33 24.53
C GLY A 40 -48.35 -10.04 23.20
N LEU A 41 -48.47 -11.37 23.14
CA LEU A 41 -48.33 -12.13 21.90
C LEU A 41 -49.59 -11.97 21.02
N LEU A 42 -49.46 -11.27 19.89
CA LEU A 42 -50.56 -11.03 18.96
C LEU A 42 -50.81 -12.24 18.04
N ASN A 43 -49.76 -12.73 17.38
CA ASN A 43 -49.82 -13.93 16.54
C ASN A 43 -48.42 -14.54 16.29
N VAL A 44 -48.41 -15.73 15.68
CA VAL A 44 -47.19 -16.43 15.24
C VAL A 44 -47.18 -16.47 13.71
N LEU A 45 -46.18 -15.84 13.11
CA LEU A 45 -46.04 -15.72 11.66
C LEU A 45 -45.16 -16.84 11.12
N PRO A 46 -45.64 -17.72 10.21
CA PRO A 46 -44.78 -18.67 9.51
C PRO A 46 -43.85 -17.92 8.54
N LEU A 47 -42.55 -18.20 8.61
CA LEU A 47 -41.55 -17.53 7.77
C LEU A 47 -41.08 -18.41 6.60
N LYS A 48 -41.49 -19.68 6.57
CA LYS A 48 -41.12 -20.60 5.48
C LYS A 48 -41.58 -20.06 4.14
N THR A 49 -40.72 -20.19 3.14
CA THR A 49 -41.04 -19.86 1.75
C THR A 49 -41.12 -21.14 0.93
N GLU A 50 -42.10 -21.22 0.04
CA GLU A 50 -42.20 -22.32 -0.92
C GLU A 50 -41.38 -21.98 -2.16
N ASP A 51 -40.45 -22.86 -2.52
CA ASP A 51 -39.66 -22.74 -3.74
C ASP A 51 -40.00 -23.91 -4.68
N ARG A 52 -40.21 -23.61 -5.97
CA ARG A 52 -40.53 -24.63 -6.98
C ARG A 52 -39.26 -25.08 -7.68
N GLN A 53 -38.73 -26.23 -7.27
CA GLN A 53 -37.70 -26.93 -8.03
C GLN A 53 -38.36 -27.97 -8.96
N GLY A 54 -38.62 -27.56 -10.21
CA GLY A 54 -39.23 -28.42 -11.22
C GLY A 54 -40.66 -28.83 -10.85
N LYS A 55 -40.94 -30.16 -10.77
CA LYS A 55 -42.27 -30.69 -10.38
C LYS A 55 -42.48 -30.85 -8.87
N ARG A 56 -41.51 -30.46 -8.02
CA ARG A 56 -41.60 -30.58 -6.56
C ARG A 56 -41.54 -29.20 -5.90
N THR A 57 -42.46 -28.97 -4.96
CA THR A 57 -42.41 -27.84 -4.04
C THR A 57 -41.51 -28.21 -2.86
N VAL A 58 -40.52 -27.37 -2.54
CA VAL A 58 -39.62 -27.56 -1.41
C VAL A 58 -39.78 -26.38 -0.45
N GLU A 59 -40.08 -26.64 0.82
CA GLU A 59 -40.11 -25.61 1.86
C GLU A 59 -38.67 -25.20 2.22
N ARG A 60 -38.36 -23.90 2.06
CA ARG A 60 -37.06 -23.33 2.45
C ARG A 60 -37.23 -22.42 3.66
N LEU A 61 -36.36 -22.61 4.65
CA LEU A 61 -36.25 -21.69 5.78
C LEU A 61 -35.46 -20.45 5.33
N PRO A 62 -36.04 -19.24 5.48
CA PRO A 62 -35.27 -18.02 5.23
C PRO A 62 -34.13 -17.92 6.24
N LYS A 63 -33.02 -17.34 5.78
CA LYS A 63 -31.96 -16.88 6.66
C LYS A 63 -32.30 -15.47 7.11
N ILE A 64 -32.34 -15.25 8.42
CA ILE A 64 -32.66 -13.96 9.02
C ILE A 64 -31.53 -13.57 9.98
N GLN A 65 -31.27 -12.27 10.10
CA GLN A 65 -30.36 -11.73 11.11
C GLN A 65 -31.00 -11.91 12.50
N VAL A 66 -30.29 -12.60 13.40
CA VAL A 66 -30.69 -12.81 14.80
C VAL A 66 -29.52 -12.48 15.72
N PRO A 67 -29.74 -12.17 17.02
CA PRO A 67 -28.63 -12.01 17.93
C PRO A 67 -27.71 -13.24 17.92
N VAL A 68 -26.39 -13.04 18.05
CA VAL A 68 -25.39 -14.12 18.06
C VAL A 68 -25.83 -15.21 19.03
N GLN A 69 -25.84 -16.46 18.54
CA GLN A 69 -26.32 -17.61 19.29
C GLN A 69 -25.15 -18.43 19.80
N GLU A 70 -25.20 -18.81 21.06
CA GLU A 70 -24.22 -19.73 21.63
C GLU A 70 -24.49 -21.16 21.15
N LYS A 71 -23.44 -21.88 20.77
CA LYS A 71 -23.55 -23.32 20.46
C LYS A 71 -23.87 -24.07 21.75
N LYS A 72 -25.04 -24.71 21.79
CA LYS A 72 -25.51 -25.41 22.99
C LYS A 72 -24.82 -26.77 23.12
N ALA A 73 -24.18 -27.01 24.27
CA ALA A 73 -23.77 -28.35 24.71
C ALA A 73 -24.98 -29.15 25.26
N SER A 74 -24.77 -30.33 25.85
CA SER A 74 -25.85 -31.19 26.38
C SER A 74 -26.65 -30.60 27.56
N GLY A 75 -26.28 -29.41 28.05
CA GLY A 75 -26.96 -28.67 29.13
C GLY A 75 -28.10 -27.73 28.68
N ILE A 76 -28.75 -27.07 29.65
CA ILE A 76 -29.79 -26.06 29.39
C ILE A 76 -29.11 -24.69 29.28
N ALA A 77 -28.96 -24.20 28.05
CA ALA A 77 -28.50 -22.84 27.76
C ALA A 77 -29.50 -22.15 26.82
N SER A 78 -29.78 -20.86 27.00
CA SER A 78 -30.73 -20.11 26.16
C SER A 78 -30.02 -19.06 25.30
N ASN A 79 -30.55 -18.83 24.10
CA ASN A 79 -30.16 -17.71 23.25
C ASN A 79 -31.13 -16.54 23.46
N PHE A 80 -30.69 -15.34 23.10
CA PHE A 80 -31.51 -14.12 23.18
C PHE A 80 -32.31 -13.91 21.88
N LEU A 81 -33.60 -13.58 22.01
CA LEU A 81 -34.59 -13.29 20.94
C LEU A 81 -34.85 -14.36 19.87
N CYS A 82 -33.97 -15.35 19.67
CA CYS A 82 -34.17 -16.43 18.72
C CYS A 82 -33.90 -17.81 19.34
N GLU A 83 -34.98 -18.51 19.67
CA GLU A 83 -34.97 -19.89 20.18
C GLU A 83 -36.20 -20.68 19.70
N ASN A 84 -36.22 -21.98 19.98
CA ASN A 84 -37.32 -22.90 19.77
C ASN A 84 -38.46 -22.67 20.79
N ALA A 85 -39.60 -23.25 20.48
CA ALA A 85 -40.84 -23.10 21.23
C ALA A 85 -40.76 -23.55 22.71
N ALA A 86 -39.88 -24.50 23.05
CA ALA A 86 -39.71 -24.92 24.44
C ALA A 86 -39.07 -23.83 25.31
N TYR A 87 -38.19 -23.01 24.73
CA TYR A 87 -37.50 -21.92 25.43
C TYR A 87 -38.28 -20.60 25.37
N LEU A 88 -38.87 -20.24 24.23
CA LEU A 88 -39.59 -18.97 24.09
C LEU A 88 -41.04 -19.02 24.60
N LEU A 89 -41.71 -20.17 24.47
CA LEU A 89 -43.14 -20.30 24.75
C LEU A 89 -43.46 -21.36 25.83
N GLY A 90 -42.45 -22.08 26.33
CA GLY A 90 -42.65 -23.15 27.31
C GLY A 90 -43.44 -24.35 26.76
N LEU A 91 -43.48 -24.54 25.43
CA LEU A 91 -44.24 -25.62 24.79
C LEU A 91 -43.47 -26.95 24.79
N ASP A 92 -44.06 -27.97 25.41
CA ASP A 92 -43.47 -29.31 25.47
C ASP A 92 -43.90 -30.18 24.28
N ALA A 93 -43.05 -30.22 23.25
CA ALA A 93 -43.26 -31.08 22.08
C ALA A 93 -42.69 -32.51 22.26
N LYS A 94 -41.98 -32.81 23.37
CA LYS A 94 -41.19 -34.05 23.52
C LYS A 94 -41.57 -34.88 24.75
N GLY A 95 -42.65 -34.54 25.44
CA GLY A 95 -43.12 -35.24 26.64
C GLY A 95 -42.14 -35.14 27.82
N LYS A 96 -41.44 -34.01 27.96
CA LYS A 96 -40.47 -33.74 29.04
C LYS A 96 -40.82 -32.41 29.73
N PRO A 97 -41.94 -32.33 30.45
CA PRO A 97 -42.48 -31.06 30.96
C PRO A 97 -41.54 -30.37 31.94
N GLU A 98 -40.87 -31.12 32.82
CA GLU A 98 -39.92 -30.57 33.78
C GLU A 98 -38.66 -29.97 33.13
N ARG A 99 -38.23 -30.52 31.99
CA ARG A 99 -37.12 -29.93 31.22
C ARG A 99 -37.57 -28.65 30.53
N THR A 100 -38.76 -28.65 29.92
CA THR A 100 -39.32 -27.49 29.22
C THR A 100 -39.50 -26.29 30.15
N LYS A 101 -40.01 -26.50 31.37
CA LYS A 101 -40.10 -25.45 32.41
C LYS A 101 -38.73 -24.83 32.70
N LYS A 102 -37.70 -25.65 32.87
CA LYS A 102 -36.32 -25.18 33.11
C LYS A 102 -35.75 -24.41 31.91
N CYS A 103 -36.02 -24.86 30.68
CA CYS A 103 -35.62 -24.15 29.48
C CYS A 103 -36.28 -22.77 29.36
N PHE A 104 -37.59 -22.68 29.61
CA PHE A 104 -38.32 -21.41 29.60
C PHE A 104 -37.83 -20.46 30.70
N ALA A 105 -37.59 -20.97 31.90
CA ALA A 105 -37.01 -20.19 32.99
C ALA A 105 -35.61 -19.64 32.65
N ALA A 106 -34.72 -20.48 32.10
CA ALA A 106 -33.40 -20.06 31.65
C ALA A 106 -33.46 -19.02 30.51
N CYS A 107 -34.45 -19.12 29.63
CA CYS A 107 -34.70 -18.11 28.60
C CYS A 107 -35.10 -16.77 29.21
N ARG A 108 -36.08 -16.77 30.13
CA ARG A 108 -36.50 -15.58 30.87
C ARG A 108 -35.35 -14.94 31.63
N GLU A 109 -34.58 -15.73 32.39
CA GLU A 109 -33.43 -15.26 33.16
C GLU A 109 -32.38 -14.62 32.26
N ARG A 110 -32.06 -15.25 31.12
CA ARG A 110 -31.12 -14.70 30.13
C ARG A 110 -31.60 -13.35 29.57
N HIS A 111 -32.89 -13.22 29.25
CA HIS A 111 -33.45 -11.97 28.71
C HIS A 111 -33.46 -10.87 29.77
N LEU A 112 -33.90 -11.18 31.00
CA LEU A 112 -33.89 -10.22 32.10
C LEU A 112 -32.46 -9.78 32.43
N ALA A 113 -31.52 -10.71 32.57
CA ALA A 113 -30.13 -10.39 32.88
C ALA A 113 -29.42 -9.59 31.78
N LEU A 114 -29.78 -9.80 30.51
CA LEU A 114 -29.24 -9.00 29.39
C LEU A 114 -29.82 -7.59 29.32
N LEU A 115 -31.05 -7.42 29.80
CA LEU A 115 -31.77 -6.15 29.78
C LEU A 115 -31.71 -5.39 31.11
N ASP A 116 -31.14 -6.02 32.14
CA ASP A 116 -30.94 -5.43 33.46
C ASP A 116 -29.78 -4.41 33.42
N GLY A 117 -30.03 -3.21 33.93
CA GLY A 117 -29.01 -2.16 34.04
C GLY A 117 -28.45 -1.66 32.70
N VAL A 118 -29.22 -1.73 31.60
CA VAL A 118 -28.85 -1.12 30.31
C VAL A 118 -29.03 0.41 30.38
N ASP A 119 -28.31 1.04 31.31
CA ASP A 119 -28.15 2.48 31.51
C ASP A 119 -26.71 2.86 31.18
N GLY A 120 -26.41 3.02 29.89
CA GLY A 120 -25.12 3.57 29.45
C GLY A 120 -25.17 5.10 29.42
N PRO A 121 -24.08 5.83 29.73
CA PRO A 121 -24.04 7.27 29.54
C PRO A 121 -24.29 7.61 28.07
N VAL A 122 -25.41 8.30 27.80
CA VAL A 122 -25.81 8.73 26.46
C VAL A 122 -25.22 10.11 26.18
N MET A 123 -24.17 10.13 25.35
CA MET A 123 -23.53 11.36 24.90
C MET A 123 -23.61 11.46 23.37
N GLN A 124 -23.23 12.62 22.83
CA GLN A 124 -23.09 12.77 21.39
C GLN A 124 -21.85 12.02 20.89
N CYS A 125 -22.04 11.13 19.92
CA CYS A 125 -20.94 10.42 19.30
C CYS A 125 -20.11 11.36 18.41
N LEU A 126 -18.81 11.46 18.64
CA LEU A 126 -17.89 12.28 17.83
C LEU A 126 -17.67 11.75 16.40
N VAL A 127 -18.09 10.51 16.12
CA VAL A 127 -18.03 9.93 14.78
C VAL A 127 -19.32 10.26 14.04
N THR A 128 -20.47 9.74 14.50
CA THR A 128 -21.75 9.86 13.78
C THR A 128 -22.51 11.16 14.04
N GLY A 129 -22.21 11.88 15.12
CA GLY A 129 -22.95 13.07 15.56
C GLY A 129 -24.25 12.78 16.31
N GLU A 130 -24.67 11.51 16.39
CA GLU A 130 -25.91 11.09 17.04
C GLU A 130 -25.72 10.88 18.55
N ARG A 131 -26.79 11.05 19.34
CA ARG A 131 -26.79 10.71 20.77
C ARG A 131 -27.06 9.23 20.96
N ALA A 132 -26.11 8.50 21.55
CA ALA A 132 -26.19 7.07 21.76
C ALA A 132 -25.35 6.64 22.98
N PRO A 133 -25.52 5.41 23.51
CA PRO A 133 -24.64 4.85 24.51
C PRO A 133 -23.18 4.86 24.04
N VAL A 134 -22.28 5.40 24.88
CA VAL A 134 -20.86 5.55 24.56
C VAL A 134 -20.06 4.33 24.97
N ALA A 135 -19.18 3.87 24.08
CA ALA A 135 -18.25 2.81 24.38
C ALA A 135 -17.18 3.28 25.37
N ARG A 136 -17.11 2.65 26.55
CA ARG A 136 -16.01 2.91 27.51
C ARG A 136 -14.66 2.46 26.97
N LEU A 137 -14.63 1.31 26.29
CA LEU A 137 -13.45 0.71 25.66
C LEU A 137 -13.77 0.34 24.21
N HIS A 138 -12.79 0.56 23.34
CA HIS A 138 -12.91 0.19 21.93
C HIS A 138 -12.23 -1.15 21.67
N ALA A 139 -12.76 -1.92 20.72
CA ALA A 139 -12.19 -3.23 20.39
C ALA A 139 -10.76 -3.10 19.84
N ALA A 140 -9.93 -4.10 20.14
CA ALA A 140 -8.55 -4.13 19.68
C ALA A 140 -8.47 -4.37 18.17
N VAL A 141 -7.55 -3.66 17.51
CA VAL A 141 -7.22 -3.84 16.10
C VAL A 141 -6.00 -4.76 15.99
N LYS A 142 -6.14 -5.82 15.20
CA LYS A 142 -5.14 -6.88 15.00
C LYS A 142 -4.56 -6.81 13.59
N GLY A 143 -3.43 -7.48 13.37
CA GLY A 143 -2.84 -7.63 12.04
C GLY A 143 -1.88 -6.51 11.61
N VAL A 144 -1.59 -5.55 12.50
CA VAL A 144 -0.53 -4.55 12.31
C VAL A 144 0.83 -5.15 12.71
N PRO A 145 1.83 -5.16 11.83
CA PRO A 145 3.18 -5.66 12.16
C PRO A 145 3.77 -4.97 13.40
N GLY A 146 4.43 -5.74 14.27
CA GLY A 146 5.06 -5.23 15.49
C GLY A 146 4.10 -4.83 16.62
N ALA A 147 2.79 -4.87 16.40
CA ALA A 147 1.81 -4.68 17.47
C ALA A 147 1.65 -5.96 18.32
N GLN A 148 1.06 -5.81 19.52
CA GLN A 148 0.78 -6.93 20.42
C GLN A 148 -0.12 -7.98 19.75
N PRO A 149 0.05 -9.30 20.02
CA PRO A 149 -0.80 -10.35 19.43
C PRO A 149 -2.29 -10.20 19.78
N THR A 150 -2.59 -9.61 20.95
CA THR A 150 -3.95 -9.29 21.39
C THR A 150 -4.56 -8.10 20.65
N GLY A 151 -3.75 -7.35 19.89
CA GLY A 151 -4.12 -6.14 19.15
C GLY A 151 -3.75 -4.86 19.89
N ALA A 152 -3.92 -3.73 19.19
CA ALA A 152 -3.69 -2.39 19.72
C ALA A 152 -4.93 -1.51 19.51
N SER A 153 -5.08 -0.46 20.32
CA SER A 153 -6.22 0.46 20.19
C SER A 153 -5.90 1.62 19.23
N ILE A 154 -6.86 1.99 18.38
CA ILE A 154 -6.76 3.21 17.55
C ILE A 154 -7.16 4.47 18.33
N VAL A 155 -8.09 4.32 19.29
CA VAL A 155 -8.48 5.34 20.26
C VAL A 155 -8.42 4.69 21.64
N SER A 156 -7.61 5.23 22.54
CA SER A 156 -7.55 4.78 23.93
C SER A 156 -7.04 5.86 24.87
N PHE A 157 -7.56 5.85 26.10
CA PHE A 157 -7.14 6.66 27.23
C PHE A 157 -6.80 5.69 28.36
N ASN A 158 -5.52 5.58 28.68
CA ASN A 158 -4.99 4.57 29.61
C ASN A 158 -4.05 5.15 30.67
N ALA A 159 -4.03 6.47 30.80
CA ALA A 159 -3.33 7.21 31.84
C ALA A 159 -3.93 8.62 31.94
N PRO A 160 -3.93 9.26 33.13
CA PRO A 160 -4.50 10.59 33.34
C PRO A 160 -3.94 11.66 32.40
N ALA A 161 -2.67 11.53 32.00
CA ALA A 161 -2.03 12.46 31.05
C ALA A 161 -2.68 12.48 29.65
N TYR A 162 -3.55 11.52 29.33
CA TYR A 162 -4.28 11.46 28.07
C TYR A 162 -5.75 11.89 28.22
N GLU A 163 -6.22 12.07 29.44
CA GLU A 163 -7.58 12.49 29.76
C GLU A 163 -7.64 14.02 29.82
N SER A 164 -8.81 14.58 29.53
CA SER A 164 -9.04 16.01 29.39
C SER A 164 -10.51 16.31 29.70
N TYR A 165 -10.86 17.60 29.73
CA TYR A 165 -12.26 18.05 29.86
C TYR A 165 -13.03 17.52 31.09
N GLY A 166 -12.33 17.13 32.16
CA GLY A 166 -12.93 16.66 33.41
C GLY A 166 -13.37 15.19 33.40
N HIS A 167 -12.97 14.41 32.39
CA HIS A 167 -13.23 12.97 32.28
C HIS A 167 -12.08 12.13 32.90
N ASP A 168 -11.68 12.46 34.13
CA ASP A 168 -10.59 11.79 34.84
C ASP A 168 -10.99 10.36 35.24
N ASP A 169 -10.17 9.36 34.91
CA ASP A 169 -10.40 7.92 35.08
C ASP A 169 -11.63 7.36 34.33
N GLU A 170 -12.21 8.12 33.41
CA GLU A 170 -13.43 7.76 32.67
C GLU A 170 -13.18 7.16 31.27
N GLN A 171 -11.91 7.02 30.87
CA GLN A 171 -11.48 6.36 29.63
C GLN A 171 -12.19 6.90 28.37
N GLY A 172 -12.98 6.08 27.67
CA GLY A 172 -13.64 6.41 26.41
C GLY A 172 -14.60 7.61 26.48
N LEU A 173 -15.05 8.01 27.67
CA LEU A 173 -15.88 9.22 27.83
C LEU A 173 -15.12 10.51 27.49
N ASN A 174 -13.77 10.50 27.55
CA ASN A 174 -12.94 11.64 27.14
C ASN A 174 -13.03 11.98 25.64
N ALA A 175 -13.41 11.01 24.80
CA ALA A 175 -13.73 11.23 23.40
C ALA A 175 -14.91 10.34 23.01
N PRO A 176 -16.15 10.77 23.29
CA PRO A 176 -17.30 9.88 23.26
C PRO A 176 -17.56 9.34 21.86
N VAL A 177 -17.44 8.03 21.69
CA VAL A 177 -17.82 7.31 20.49
C VAL A 177 -18.90 6.28 20.85
N SER A 178 -19.98 6.21 20.08
CA SER A 178 -21.06 5.26 20.35
C SER A 178 -20.56 3.82 20.27
N GLU A 179 -21.18 2.92 21.03
CA GLU A 179 -20.88 1.47 20.95
C GLU A 179 -20.96 0.94 19.53
N TYR A 180 -21.97 1.38 18.77
CA TYR A 180 -22.12 1.03 17.37
C TYR A 180 -20.96 1.51 16.51
N ALA A 181 -20.59 2.79 16.60
CA ALA A 181 -19.49 3.34 15.80
C ALA A 181 -18.16 2.69 16.16
N ALA A 182 -17.89 2.50 17.46
CA ALA A 182 -16.73 1.80 17.99
C ALA A 182 -16.61 0.39 17.42
N PHE A 183 -17.71 -0.37 17.41
CA PHE A 183 -17.75 -1.68 16.79
C PHE A 183 -17.53 -1.60 15.26
N ALA A 184 -18.23 -0.70 14.57
CA ALA A 184 -18.25 -0.64 13.11
C ALA A 184 -16.86 -0.36 12.55
N TYR A 185 -16.18 0.70 13.02
CA TYR A 185 -14.87 1.04 12.47
C TYR A 185 -13.79 0.01 12.85
N THR A 186 -13.85 -0.60 14.05
CA THR A 186 -12.87 -1.63 14.45
C THR A 186 -13.06 -2.91 13.66
N THR A 187 -14.31 -3.26 13.36
CA THR A 187 -14.65 -4.43 12.55
C THR A 187 -14.23 -4.24 11.09
N ALA A 188 -14.55 -3.09 10.48
CA ALA A 188 -14.07 -2.73 9.14
C ALA A 188 -12.54 -2.76 9.06
N LEU A 189 -11.85 -2.13 10.01
CA LEU A 189 -10.39 -2.07 9.99
C LEU A 189 -9.76 -3.45 10.17
N ASN A 190 -10.28 -4.30 11.06
CA ASN A 190 -9.81 -5.68 11.20
C ASN A 190 -10.06 -6.51 9.93
N ARG A 191 -11.18 -6.29 9.21
CA ARG A 191 -11.45 -6.95 7.93
C ARG A 191 -10.43 -6.56 6.86
N LEU A 192 -10.14 -5.26 6.74
CA LEU A 192 -9.13 -4.74 5.81
C LEU A 192 -7.73 -5.26 6.15
N LEU A 193 -7.35 -5.25 7.43
CA LEU A 193 -6.04 -5.76 7.87
C LEU A 193 -5.91 -7.28 7.75
N GLY A 194 -7.02 -8.02 7.86
CA GLY A 194 -7.09 -9.45 7.68
C GLY A 194 -7.00 -9.89 6.21
N ASP A 195 -7.33 -9.00 5.28
CA ASP A 195 -7.23 -9.22 3.84
C ASP A 195 -5.78 -9.05 3.38
N ARG A 196 -5.07 -10.18 3.27
CA ARG A 196 -3.63 -10.16 2.98
C ARG A 196 -3.32 -9.79 1.54
N ASP A 197 -4.28 -9.98 0.64
CA ASP A 197 -4.12 -9.72 -0.80
C ASP A 197 -4.38 -8.23 -1.12
N HIS A 198 -5.17 -7.54 -0.28
CA HIS A 198 -5.54 -6.13 -0.45
C HIS A 198 -4.94 -5.21 0.62
N ARG A 199 -3.70 -5.50 1.03
CA ARG A 199 -2.92 -4.63 1.92
C ARG A 199 -1.46 -4.58 1.48
N LEU A 200 -0.79 -3.46 1.73
CA LEU A 200 0.64 -3.30 1.42
C LEU A 200 1.45 -3.25 2.71
N LEU A 201 2.61 -3.89 2.71
CA LEU A 201 3.59 -3.79 3.79
C LEU A 201 4.75 -2.90 3.34
N LEU A 202 5.00 -1.84 4.11
CA LEU A 202 6.05 -0.87 3.83
C LEU A 202 6.83 -0.59 5.12
N GLY A 203 7.91 -1.33 5.33
CA GLY A 203 8.66 -1.25 6.57
C GLY A 203 7.90 -1.86 7.74
N ASP A 204 7.74 -1.08 8.82
CA ASP A 204 6.91 -1.42 9.99
C ASP A 204 5.43 -1.04 9.79
N ALA A 205 5.09 -0.40 8.68
CA ALA A 205 3.75 0.11 8.41
C ALA A 205 2.96 -0.84 7.52
N VAL A 206 1.67 -0.97 7.82
CA VAL A 206 0.67 -1.61 6.98
C VAL A 206 -0.22 -0.54 6.37
N VAL A 207 -0.50 -0.67 5.08
CA VAL A 207 -1.36 0.24 4.33
C VAL A 207 -2.58 -0.54 3.87
N VAL A 208 -3.75 -0.05 4.27
CA VAL A 208 -5.05 -0.56 3.84
C VAL A 208 -5.75 0.50 3.00
N PHE A 209 -6.61 0.05 2.10
CA PHE A 209 -7.32 0.92 1.18
C PHE A 209 -8.67 0.32 0.81
N TRP A 210 -9.64 1.19 0.52
CA TRP A 210 -11.00 0.79 0.19
C TRP A 210 -11.73 1.88 -0.59
N ALA A 211 -12.70 1.46 -1.40
CA ALA A 211 -13.68 2.35 -2.02
C ALA A 211 -14.85 2.62 -1.07
N GLU A 212 -15.45 3.81 -1.19
CA GLU A 212 -16.58 4.22 -0.33
C GLU A 212 -17.77 3.27 -0.42
N ASP A 213 -18.04 2.70 -1.60
CA ASP A 213 -19.14 1.76 -1.89
C ASP A 213 -18.79 0.29 -1.57
N ALA A 214 -17.58 0.05 -1.06
CA ALA A 214 -17.04 -1.26 -0.74
C ALA A 214 -17.01 -2.25 -1.92
N ASP A 215 -16.98 -1.78 -3.18
CA ASP A 215 -16.84 -2.70 -4.30
C ASP A 215 -15.39 -3.23 -4.42
N PRO A 216 -15.17 -4.56 -4.44
CA PRO A 216 -13.82 -5.13 -4.47
C PRO A 216 -13.05 -4.82 -5.77
N VAL A 217 -13.72 -4.49 -6.87
CA VAL A 217 -13.03 -4.17 -8.14
C VAL A 217 -12.03 -3.02 -7.97
N TYR A 218 -12.34 -2.04 -7.12
CA TYR A 218 -11.46 -0.91 -6.85
C TYR A 218 -10.23 -1.33 -6.05
N THR A 219 -10.39 -2.21 -5.05
CA THR A 219 -9.28 -2.70 -4.25
C THR A 219 -8.35 -3.59 -5.06
N ASP A 220 -8.88 -4.42 -5.95
CA ASP A 220 -8.11 -5.30 -6.84
C ASP A 220 -7.23 -4.47 -7.79
N ILE A 221 -7.83 -3.47 -8.46
CA ILE A 221 -7.12 -2.59 -9.38
C ILE A 221 -6.08 -1.75 -8.63
N PHE A 222 -6.39 -1.24 -7.43
CA PHE A 222 -5.45 -0.44 -6.65
C PHE A 222 -4.25 -1.29 -6.18
N ALA A 223 -4.48 -2.52 -5.71
CA ALA A 223 -3.43 -3.45 -5.32
C ALA A 223 -2.50 -3.76 -6.51
N LEU A 224 -3.07 -4.09 -7.67
CA LEU A 224 -2.34 -4.29 -8.92
C LEU A 224 -1.50 -3.06 -9.30
N SER A 225 -2.08 -1.87 -9.15
CA SER A 225 -1.41 -0.61 -9.48
C SER A 225 -0.26 -0.28 -8.53
N MET A 226 -0.24 -0.86 -7.34
CA MET A 226 0.81 -0.63 -6.35
C MET A 226 1.91 -1.68 -6.39
N ASP A 227 1.61 -2.90 -6.77
CA ASP A 227 2.63 -3.94 -6.94
C ASP A 227 2.33 -4.83 -8.15
N PRO A 228 2.59 -4.33 -9.37
CA PRO A 228 2.37 -5.09 -10.60
C PRO A 228 3.39 -6.22 -10.71
N GLN A 229 3.02 -7.41 -10.25
CA GLN A 229 3.75 -8.64 -10.53
C GLN A 229 3.79 -8.91 -12.03
N GLU A 230 4.66 -9.83 -12.48
CA GLU A 230 4.95 -10.08 -13.90
C GLU A 230 3.68 -10.27 -14.76
N GLU A 231 2.73 -11.08 -14.30
CA GLU A 231 1.45 -11.33 -14.97
C GLU A 231 0.53 -10.08 -15.02
N GLY A 232 0.67 -9.19 -14.04
CA GLY A 232 -0.14 -7.98 -13.89
C GLY A 232 0.37 -6.77 -14.68
N GLN A 233 1.62 -6.79 -15.15
CA GLN A 233 2.26 -5.67 -15.86
C GLN A 233 1.44 -5.22 -17.09
N LYS A 234 1.01 -6.18 -17.92
CA LYS A 234 0.22 -5.88 -19.13
C LYS A 234 -1.16 -5.30 -18.77
N THR A 235 -1.83 -5.90 -17.78
CA THR A 235 -3.14 -5.43 -17.32
C THR A 235 -3.05 -4.00 -16.77
N LEU A 236 -2.01 -3.70 -15.99
CA LEU A 236 -1.77 -2.36 -15.49
C LEU A 236 -1.53 -1.36 -16.65
N ARG A 237 -0.72 -1.73 -17.65
CA ARG A 237 -0.52 -0.89 -18.84
C ARG A 237 -1.83 -0.57 -19.53
N ASP A 238 -2.69 -1.56 -19.74
CA ASP A 238 -4.00 -1.36 -20.39
C ASP A 238 -4.89 -0.42 -19.56
N ILE A 239 -4.93 -0.58 -18.24
CA ILE A 239 -5.67 0.29 -17.31
C ILE A 239 -5.17 1.73 -17.38
N LEU A 240 -3.85 1.94 -17.27
CA LEU A 240 -3.25 3.27 -17.29
C LEU A 240 -3.39 3.96 -18.65
N THR A 241 -3.36 3.20 -19.75
CA THR A 241 -3.61 3.70 -21.10
C THR A 241 -5.05 4.15 -21.26
N LYS A 242 -6.02 3.32 -20.85
CA LYS A 242 -7.44 3.69 -20.85
C LYS A 242 -7.70 4.93 -20.02
N LEU A 243 -7.08 5.04 -18.84
CA LEU A 243 -7.18 6.22 -17.98
C LEU A 243 -6.71 7.49 -18.69
N SER A 244 -5.54 7.44 -19.35
CA SER A 244 -4.96 8.55 -20.12
C SER A 244 -5.89 8.99 -21.26
N ASP A 245 -6.49 8.02 -21.96
CA ASP A 245 -7.43 8.25 -23.07
C ASP A 245 -8.84 8.65 -22.60
N ARG A 246 -9.06 8.79 -21.28
CA ARG A 246 -10.38 9.04 -20.66
C ARG A 246 -11.43 7.98 -21.03
N ARG A 247 -11.00 6.74 -21.23
CA ARG A 247 -11.85 5.57 -21.46
C ARG A 247 -12.12 4.84 -20.13
N PRO A 248 -13.23 4.09 -20.02
CA PRO A 248 -13.49 3.25 -18.85
C PRO A 248 -12.33 2.28 -18.59
N VAL A 249 -11.77 2.31 -17.38
CA VAL A 249 -10.60 1.49 -17.01
C VAL A 249 -10.93 0.01 -16.90
N ALA A 250 -12.14 -0.29 -16.41
CA ALA A 250 -12.76 -1.61 -16.37
C ALA A 250 -14.29 -1.47 -16.38
N GLU A 251 -15.00 -2.57 -16.61
CA GLU A 251 -16.46 -2.60 -16.54
C GLU A 251 -16.93 -2.34 -15.11
N GLY A 252 -17.98 -1.51 -14.94
CA GLY A 252 -18.54 -1.18 -13.64
C GLY A 252 -17.69 -0.23 -12.77
N VAL A 253 -16.54 0.26 -13.26
CA VAL A 253 -15.66 1.15 -12.49
C VAL A 253 -15.94 2.61 -12.81
N ASP A 254 -16.43 3.36 -11.83
CA ASP A 254 -16.49 4.82 -11.89
C ASP A 254 -15.28 5.43 -11.19
N VAL A 255 -14.43 6.09 -11.98
CA VAL A 255 -13.21 6.76 -11.50
C VAL A 255 -13.48 7.89 -10.50
N LYS A 256 -14.72 8.35 -10.35
CA LYS A 256 -15.11 9.40 -9.40
C LYS A 256 -15.43 8.88 -8.01
N VAL A 257 -15.58 7.56 -7.82
CA VAL A 257 -15.87 6.98 -6.50
C VAL A 257 -14.81 7.41 -5.49
N PRO A 258 -15.22 7.93 -4.31
CA PRO A 258 -14.28 8.27 -3.27
C PRO A 258 -13.53 7.02 -2.80
N PHE A 259 -12.22 7.15 -2.71
CA PHE A 259 -11.31 6.09 -2.32
C PHE A 259 -10.45 6.55 -1.15
N TYR A 260 -10.13 5.62 -0.27
CA TYR A 260 -9.47 5.89 0.99
C TYR A 260 -8.21 5.05 1.12
N VAL A 261 -7.13 5.66 1.60
CA VAL A 261 -5.86 4.96 1.88
C VAL A 261 -5.40 5.34 3.28
N LEU A 262 -5.16 4.34 4.13
CA LEU A 262 -4.77 4.50 5.53
C LEU A 262 -3.47 3.74 5.81
N GLY A 263 -2.43 4.47 6.23
CA GLY A 263 -1.17 3.90 6.69
C GLY A 263 -1.10 3.83 8.22
N LEU A 264 -0.90 2.64 8.77
CA LEU A 264 -0.81 2.36 10.21
C LEU A 264 0.53 1.75 10.57
N SER A 265 1.07 2.11 11.73
CA SER A 265 2.18 1.40 12.36
C SER A 265 1.91 1.17 13.85
N HIS A 266 2.73 0.33 14.49
CA HIS A 266 2.63 0.13 15.92
C HIS A 266 3.25 1.30 16.71
N ASN A 267 2.74 1.54 17.92
CA ASN A 267 3.37 2.35 18.97
C ASN A 267 2.97 1.78 20.35
N ALA A 268 3.73 0.78 20.80
CA ALA A 268 3.43 0.01 22.01
C ALA A 268 1.97 -0.47 22.05
N ALA A 269 1.13 0.11 22.92
CA ALA A 269 -0.28 -0.26 23.09
C ALA A 269 -1.25 0.44 22.12
N ARG A 270 -0.77 1.40 21.33
CA ARG A 270 -1.58 2.22 20.41
C ARG A 270 -1.15 2.03 18.96
N LEU A 271 -2.08 2.27 18.05
CA LEU A 271 -1.77 2.42 16.63
C LEU A 271 -1.40 3.87 16.31
N SER A 272 -0.33 4.04 15.54
CA SER A 272 0.06 5.32 14.99
C SER A 272 -0.46 5.46 13.56
N ILE A 273 -1.19 6.55 13.29
CA ILE A 273 -1.63 6.91 11.94
C ILE A 273 -0.48 7.63 11.24
N ARG A 274 0.12 7.00 10.22
CA ARG A 274 1.19 7.60 9.41
C ARG A 274 0.64 8.60 8.40
N PHE A 275 -0.46 8.23 7.77
CA PHE A 275 -1.20 9.07 6.84
C PHE A 275 -2.62 8.53 6.66
N PHE A 276 -3.53 9.43 6.30
CA PHE A 276 -4.85 9.11 5.80
C PHE A 276 -5.11 10.00 4.60
N LEU A 277 -5.34 9.37 3.44
CA LEU A 277 -5.58 10.05 2.18
C LEU A 277 -6.99 9.73 1.71
N ARG A 278 -7.65 10.75 1.17
CA ARG A 278 -8.95 10.66 0.51
C ARG A 278 -8.85 11.42 -0.80
N ASP A 279 -9.24 10.75 -1.87
CA ASP A 279 -9.39 11.33 -3.21
C ASP A 279 -10.42 10.49 -3.98
N SER A 280 -10.74 10.87 -5.21
CA SER A 280 -11.37 9.97 -6.17
C SER A 280 -10.43 8.82 -6.55
N PHE A 281 -10.99 7.67 -6.90
CA PHE A 281 -10.24 6.51 -7.37
C PHE A 281 -9.34 6.86 -8.58
N GLY A 282 -9.90 7.59 -9.55
CA GLY A 282 -9.16 8.10 -10.71
C GLY A 282 -8.04 9.06 -10.36
N GLY A 283 -8.21 9.88 -9.32
CA GLY A 283 -7.17 10.79 -8.81
C GLY A 283 -5.94 10.01 -8.33
N PHE A 284 -6.13 8.95 -7.56
CA PHE A 284 -5.04 8.06 -7.17
C PHE A 284 -4.41 7.35 -8.36
N LEU A 285 -5.20 6.78 -9.28
CA LEU A 285 -4.64 6.10 -10.46
C LEU A 285 -3.83 7.06 -11.34
N GLU A 286 -4.26 8.32 -11.49
CA GLU A 286 -3.52 9.33 -12.24
C GLU A 286 -2.21 9.71 -11.56
N ASN A 287 -2.19 9.78 -10.23
CA ASN A 287 -0.97 9.99 -9.47
C ASN A 287 0.01 8.82 -9.61
N ILE A 288 -0.49 7.58 -9.59
CA ILE A 288 0.30 6.37 -9.83
C ILE A 288 0.82 6.32 -11.28
N ARG A 289 0.00 6.68 -12.27
CA ARG A 289 0.41 6.80 -13.68
C ARG A 289 1.59 7.76 -13.82
N ARG A 290 1.46 8.97 -13.29
CA ARG A 290 2.53 10.00 -13.29
C ARG A 290 3.76 9.56 -12.52
N HIS A 291 3.61 8.75 -11.47
CA HIS A 291 4.73 8.15 -10.76
C HIS A 291 5.53 7.21 -11.67
N TYR A 292 4.86 6.31 -12.40
CA TYR A 292 5.54 5.39 -13.31
C TYR A 292 6.18 6.09 -14.51
N GLU A 293 5.55 7.12 -15.08
CA GLU A 293 6.18 7.96 -16.12
C GLU A 293 7.49 8.61 -15.62
N ARG A 294 7.49 9.13 -14.38
CA ARG A 294 8.70 9.70 -13.78
C ARG A 294 9.81 8.67 -13.58
N LEU A 295 9.47 7.41 -13.33
CA LEU A 295 10.45 6.32 -13.18
C LEU A 295 10.89 5.70 -14.51
N GLU A 296 10.18 5.97 -15.60
CA GLU A 296 10.45 5.33 -16.89
C GLU A 296 11.87 5.63 -17.40
N ILE A 297 12.69 4.60 -17.57
CA ILE A 297 14.05 4.76 -18.05
C ILE A 297 14.41 3.52 -18.87
N VAL A 298 15.31 3.68 -19.83
CA VAL A 298 15.85 2.59 -20.64
C VAL A 298 16.30 1.45 -19.73
N LYS A 299 15.97 0.22 -20.13
CA LYS A 299 16.09 -0.99 -19.32
C LYS A 299 16.35 -2.19 -20.22
N ALA A 300 16.87 -3.28 -19.66
CA ALA A 300 17.02 -4.52 -20.41
C ALA A 300 15.65 -5.17 -20.68
N GLY A 301 15.54 -5.95 -21.77
CA GLY A 301 14.26 -6.53 -22.20
C GLY A 301 13.60 -7.50 -21.20
N PHE A 302 14.40 -8.10 -20.30
CA PHE A 302 13.89 -9.00 -19.25
C PHE A 302 13.41 -8.27 -17.99
N GLU A 303 13.69 -6.98 -17.85
CA GLU A 303 13.29 -6.23 -16.65
C GLU A 303 11.81 -5.82 -16.74
N PRO A 304 11.03 -5.92 -15.64
CA PRO A 304 9.60 -5.59 -15.63
C PRO A 304 9.35 -4.13 -16.03
N GLU A 305 8.23 -3.83 -16.68
CA GLU A 305 7.95 -2.47 -17.13
C GLU A 305 7.85 -1.46 -15.98
N TYR A 306 7.12 -1.80 -14.95
CA TYR A 306 6.84 -0.97 -13.78
C TYR A 306 7.71 -1.37 -12.58
N LEU A 307 8.44 -0.40 -12.03
CA LEU A 307 9.19 -0.55 -10.78
C LEU A 307 8.26 -0.17 -9.62
N SER A 308 7.73 -1.16 -8.89
CA SER A 308 6.79 -0.89 -7.79
C SER A 308 7.42 -0.05 -6.67
N PRO A 309 6.63 0.71 -5.87
CA PRO A 309 7.17 1.48 -4.74
C PRO A 309 7.96 0.63 -3.75
N TYR A 310 7.60 -0.65 -3.57
CA TYR A 310 8.36 -1.59 -2.76
C TYR A 310 9.76 -1.81 -3.32
N TRP A 311 9.87 -2.19 -4.60
CA TRP A 311 11.16 -2.41 -5.27
C TRP A 311 11.98 -1.11 -5.35
N MET A 312 11.34 0.03 -5.61
CA MET A 312 11.95 1.35 -5.56
C MET A 312 12.58 1.65 -4.19
N LEU A 313 11.87 1.42 -3.10
CA LEU A 313 12.40 1.65 -1.75
C LEU A 313 13.52 0.67 -1.40
N ARG A 314 13.48 -0.55 -1.92
CA ARG A 314 14.52 -1.57 -1.69
C ARG A 314 15.89 -1.15 -2.24
N GLU A 315 15.91 -0.34 -3.30
CA GLU A 315 17.15 0.23 -3.87
C GLU A 315 17.90 1.18 -2.92
N THR A 316 17.24 1.64 -1.86
CA THR A 316 17.84 2.47 -0.82
C THR A 316 18.52 1.67 0.29
N VAL A 317 18.33 0.35 0.30
CA VAL A 317 18.91 -0.57 1.30
C VAL A 317 20.15 -1.23 0.71
N HIS A 318 21.14 -1.51 1.55
CA HIS A 318 22.38 -2.13 1.07
C HIS A 318 22.13 -3.55 0.54
N SER A 319 22.66 -3.84 -0.64
CA SER A 319 22.48 -5.14 -1.31
C SER A 319 23.07 -6.34 -0.53
N ALA A 320 24.02 -6.12 0.38
CA ALA A 320 24.58 -7.17 1.25
C ALA A 320 23.97 -7.21 2.67
N SER A 321 23.09 -6.29 3.03
CA SER A 321 22.46 -6.29 4.37
C SER A 321 21.59 -7.53 4.58
N SER A 322 21.62 -8.12 5.78
CA SER A 322 20.65 -9.14 6.19
C SER A 322 19.27 -8.55 6.42
N ASP A 323 19.21 -7.30 6.89
CA ASP A 323 17.97 -6.53 7.00
C ASP A 323 17.72 -5.76 5.70
N LYS A 324 16.69 -6.21 4.95
CA LYS A 324 16.27 -5.61 3.68
C LYS A 324 15.16 -4.58 3.83
N VAL A 325 14.81 -4.21 5.06
CA VAL A 325 13.67 -3.34 5.34
C VAL A 325 14.05 -1.87 5.14
N PRO A 326 13.37 -1.13 4.24
CA PRO A 326 13.59 0.31 4.09
C PRO A 326 13.16 1.08 5.34
N SER A 327 13.73 2.27 5.56
CA SER A 327 13.30 3.16 6.64
C SER A 327 11.78 3.41 6.60
N PRO A 328 11.01 3.08 7.66
CA PRO A 328 9.56 3.20 7.61
C PRO A 328 9.05 4.64 7.44
N VAL A 329 9.79 5.61 8.00
CA VAL A 329 9.49 7.04 7.86
C VAL A 329 9.62 7.47 6.39
N MET A 330 10.70 7.06 5.73
CA MET A 330 10.90 7.34 4.30
C MET A 330 9.89 6.60 3.44
N ALA A 331 9.58 5.35 3.75
CA ALA A 331 8.60 4.55 3.01
C ALA A 331 7.22 5.21 3.02
N GLY A 332 6.75 5.65 4.20
CA GLY A 332 5.48 6.38 4.31
C GLY A 332 5.49 7.74 3.58
N ALA A 333 6.60 8.48 3.62
CA ALA A 333 6.73 9.74 2.91
C ALA A 333 6.77 9.57 1.37
N VAL A 334 7.47 8.54 0.87
CA VAL A 334 7.49 8.19 -0.55
C VAL A 334 6.10 7.77 -1.01
N LEU A 335 5.43 6.87 -0.30
CA LEU A 335 4.08 6.44 -0.68
C LEU A 335 3.10 7.62 -0.69
N ARG A 336 3.16 8.50 0.30
CA ARG A 336 2.36 9.73 0.29
C ARG A 336 2.64 10.56 -0.98
N ALA A 337 3.90 10.78 -1.34
CA ALA A 337 4.27 11.51 -2.55
C ALA A 337 3.76 10.84 -3.83
N VAL A 338 3.83 9.50 -3.91
CA VAL A 338 3.26 8.71 -5.02
C VAL A 338 1.77 8.94 -5.12
N LEU A 339 1.04 8.84 -4.01
CA LEU A 339 -0.43 8.88 -4.00
C LEU A 339 -1.02 10.30 -4.10
N THR A 340 -0.25 11.34 -3.77
CA THR A 340 -0.70 12.74 -3.88
C THR A 340 -0.08 13.49 -5.07
N GLY A 341 0.85 12.87 -5.78
CA GLY A 341 1.60 13.51 -6.86
C GLY A 341 2.59 14.59 -6.41
N ALA A 342 2.86 14.69 -5.10
CA ALA A 342 3.81 15.64 -4.52
C ALA A 342 5.28 15.27 -4.84
N PRO A 343 6.23 16.21 -4.67
CA PRO A 343 7.66 15.89 -4.77
C PRO A 343 8.07 14.78 -3.79
N TYR A 344 9.02 13.94 -4.21
CA TYR A 344 9.56 12.91 -3.33
C TYR A 344 10.34 13.52 -2.15
N PRO A 345 10.39 12.83 -0.99
CA PRO A 345 11.22 13.27 0.12
C PRO A 345 12.70 13.32 -0.29
N ALA A 346 13.42 14.39 0.10
CA ALA A 346 14.85 14.55 -0.18
C ALA A 346 15.70 13.36 0.29
N ALA A 347 15.26 12.68 1.36
CA ALA A 347 15.89 11.48 1.89
C ALA A 347 15.99 10.34 0.85
N LEU A 348 15.01 10.18 -0.04
CA LEU A 348 15.04 9.16 -1.09
C LEU A 348 16.23 9.38 -2.04
N TYR A 349 16.42 10.62 -2.48
CA TYR A 349 17.54 10.99 -3.34
C TYR A 349 18.88 10.77 -2.64
N VAL A 350 19.03 11.29 -1.42
CA VAL A 350 20.27 11.21 -0.64
C VAL A 350 20.63 9.75 -0.33
N ASN A 351 19.67 8.93 0.10
CA ASN A 351 19.92 7.52 0.39
C ASN A 351 20.30 6.72 -0.86
N THR A 352 19.64 6.99 -2.00
CA THR A 352 20.00 6.37 -3.29
C THR A 352 21.44 6.73 -3.69
N MET A 353 21.82 8.01 -3.58
CA MET A 353 23.19 8.46 -3.82
C MET A 353 24.20 7.78 -2.89
N LEU A 354 23.88 7.62 -1.61
CA LEU A 354 24.73 6.91 -0.65
C LEU A 354 24.90 5.44 -1.04
N ARG A 355 23.84 4.77 -1.51
CA ARG A 355 23.92 3.39 -2.00
C ARG A 355 24.75 3.27 -3.27
N VAL A 356 24.59 4.17 -4.22
CA VAL A 356 25.45 4.23 -5.42
C VAL A 356 26.91 4.38 -5.01
N ARG A 357 27.24 5.27 -4.05
CA ARG A 357 28.63 5.47 -3.61
C ARG A 357 29.21 4.26 -2.88
N ALA A 358 28.42 3.61 -2.04
CA ALA A 358 28.85 2.45 -1.27
C ALA A 358 29.09 1.22 -2.17
N GLU A 359 28.22 1.01 -3.16
CA GLU A 359 28.23 -0.19 -4.02
C GLU A 359 28.92 0.05 -5.37
N ARG A 360 29.22 1.31 -5.69
CA ARG A 360 29.76 1.76 -6.99
C ARG A 360 28.94 1.22 -8.17
N SER A 361 27.64 1.07 -7.99
CA SER A 361 26.75 0.45 -8.97
C SER A 361 25.51 1.30 -9.20
N VAL A 362 25.25 1.59 -10.46
CA VAL A 362 24.08 2.35 -10.94
C VAL A 362 23.22 1.39 -11.76
N ILE A 363 22.33 0.67 -11.08
CA ILE A 363 21.32 -0.17 -11.73
C ILE A 363 20.08 0.65 -12.06
N ARG A 364 19.19 0.06 -12.87
CA ARG A 364 17.97 0.71 -13.35
C ARG A 364 17.18 1.40 -12.25
N GLY A 365 16.91 0.70 -11.15
CA GLY A 365 16.13 1.23 -10.04
C GLY A 365 16.72 2.52 -9.46
N LYS A 366 18.04 2.55 -9.24
CA LYS A 366 18.75 3.74 -8.75
C LYS A 366 18.71 4.89 -9.75
N ALA A 367 18.94 4.62 -11.04
CA ALA A 367 18.87 5.63 -12.08
C ALA A 367 17.45 6.21 -12.21
N ALA A 368 16.42 5.36 -12.21
CA ALA A 368 15.02 5.75 -12.22
C ALA A 368 14.66 6.65 -11.02
N ILE A 369 15.10 6.29 -9.80
CA ILE A 369 14.87 7.09 -8.59
C ILE A 369 15.53 8.46 -8.70
N LEU A 370 16.80 8.53 -9.14
CA LEU A 370 17.52 9.79 -9.31
C LEU A 370 16.80 10.68 -10.33
N LYS A 371 16.42 10.12 -11.49
CA LYS A 371 15.66 10.84 -12.53
C LYS A 371 14.33 11.37 -11.97
N ALA A 372 13.55 10.52 -11.32
CA ALA A 372 12.24 10.88 -10.78
C ALA A 372 12.31 11.96 -9.68
N CYS A 373 13.32 11.89 -8.82
CA CYS A 373 13.61 12.92 -7.82
C CYS A 373 13.99 14.26 -8.48
N LEU A 374 14.88 14.24 -9.48
CA LEU A 374 15.31 15.46 -10.18
C LEU A 374 14.17 16.09 -11.00
N LEU A 375 13.31 15.27 -11.62
CA LEU A 375 12.12 15.75 -12.36
C LEU A 375 11.12 16.48 -11.48
N THR A 376 11.05 16.14 -10.20
CA THR A 376 10.08 16.72 -9.24
C THR A 376 10.66 17.88 -8.42
N ARG A 377 11.95 18.20 -8.59
CA ARG A 377 12.56 19.38 -7.94
C ARG A 377 12.09 20.67 -8.64
N PRO A 378 11.84 21.75 -7.87
CA PRO A 378 11.63 23.06 -8.45
C PRO A 378 12.92 23.55 -9.15
N HIS A 379 12.77 24.40 -10.18
CA HIS A 379 13.88 25.03 -10.90
C HIS A 379 14.91 24.05 -11.49
N ASN A 380 14.44 23.02 -12.20
CA ASN A 380 15.29 22.02 -12.84
C ASN A 380 15.67 22.34 -14.30
N ASP A 381 15.36 23.54 -14.81
CA ASP A 381 15.51 23.90 -16.21
C ASP A 381 16.95 23.73 -16.73
N SER A 382 17.95 23.92 -15.87
CA SER A 382 19.38 23.81 -16.22
C SER A 382 19.84 22.39 -16.57
N TYR A 383 19.10 21.36 -16.16
CA TYR A 383 19.44 19.95 -16.42
C TYR A 383 18.25 19.13 -16.92
N LYS A 384 17.11 19.77 -17.21
CA LYS A 384 15.88 19.08 -17.60
C LYS A 384 16.04 18.27 -18.89
N GLU A 385 16.86 18.74 -19.82
CA GLU A 385 17.12 18.09 -21.11
C GLU A 385 17.76 16.70 -20.98
N VAL A 386 18.40 16.38 -19.85
CA VAL A 386 19.02 15.06 -19.61
C VAL A 386 18.16 14.13 -18.76
N LEU A 387 17.00 14.57 -18.31
CA LEU A 387 16.05 13.77 -17.52
C LEU A 387 15.11 12.96 -18.43
N THR A 388 15.66 12.35 -19.47
CA THR A 388 14.96 11.60 -20.52
C THR A 388 14.86 10.10 -20.20
N VAL A 389 14.04 9.36 -20.96
CA VAL A 389 13.95 7.90 -20.85
C VAL A 389 15.24 7.21 -21.31
N ALA A 390 15.80 7.64 -22.44
CA ALA A 390 17.00 7.06 -23.04
C ALA A 390 18.14 8.09 -23.15
N LEU A 391 19.27 7.69 -23.72
CA LEU A 391 20.43 8.56 -23.94
C LEU A 391 20.06 9.79 -24.79
N ASN A 392 20.30 10.99 -24.27
CA ASN A 392 20.28 12.21 -25.07
C ASN A 392 21.71 12.45 -25.59
N GLU A 393 21.94 12.19 -26.89
CA GLU A 393 23.27 12.32 -27.47
C GLU A 393 23.67 13.77 -27.74
N GLN A 394 22.67 14.62 -27.94
CA GLN A 394 22.79 16.02 -28.34
C GLN A 394 23.11 16.94 -27.16
N SER A 395 22.85 16.49 -25.93
CA SER A 395 23.16 17.27 -24.72
C SER A 395 24.65 17.54 -24.59
N ASP A 396 24.97 18.81 -24.33
CA ASP A 396 26.28 19.33 -23.96
C ASP A 396 26.37 19.63 -22.45
N TYR A 397 25.36 19.26 -21.66
CA TYR A 397 25.35 19.49 -20.22
C TYR A 397 26.49 18.74 -19.52
N THR A 398 27.54 19.48 -19.14
CA THR A 398 28.84 18.95 -18.71
C THR A 398 28.77 17.80 -17.71
N PRO A 399 27.99 17.85 -16.60
CA PRO A 399 27.90 16.74 -15.65
C PRO A 399 27.42 15.43 -16.30
N TYR A 400 26.42 15.51 -17.18
CA TYR A 400 25.87 14.36 -17.90
C TYR A 400 26.88 13.80 -18.91
N VAL A 401 27.54 14.68 -19.68
CA VAL A 401 28.61 14.30 -20.61
C VAL A 401 29.77 13.62 -19.88
N LEU A 402 30.18 14.12 -18.72
CA LEU A 402 31.22 13.48 -17.90
C LEU A 402 30.83 12.07 -17.45
N GLY A 403 29.56 11.85 -17.13
CA GLY A 403 29.03 10.50 -16.86
C GLY A 403 29.17 9.56 -18.06
N ARG A 404 28.81 10.04 -19.26
CA ARG A 404 28.97 9.31 -20.53
C ARG A 404 30.44 8.99 -20.81
N VAL A 405 31.33 9.97 -20.63
CA VAL A 405 32.80 9.81 -20.76
C VAL A 405 33.30 8.73 -19.81
N PHE A 406 32.89 8.75 -18.53
CA PHE A 406 33.30 7.74 -17.56
C PHE A 406 32.86 6.32 -17.98
N SER A 407 31.63 6.18 -18.46
CA SER A 407 31.11 4.91 -19.00
C SER A 407 31.95 4.38 -20.19
N LEU A 408 32.41 5.27 -21.09
CA LEU A 408 33.31 4.87 -22.18
C LEU A 408 34.72 4.49 -21.70
N LEU A 409 35.26 5.20 -20.72
CA LEU A 409 36.57 4.88 -20.13
C LEU A 409 36.56 3.51 -19.45
N GLU A 410 35.49 3.18 -18.74
CA GLU A 410 35.25 1.84 -18.20
C GLU A 410 35.18 0.80 -19.33
N ASN A 411 34.41 1.07 -20.39
CA ASN A 411 34.28 0.16 -21.54
C ASN A 411 35.64 -0.16 -22.20
N ILE A 412 36.47 0.87 -22.39
CA ILE A 412 37.81 0.73 -22.97
C ILE A 412 38.65 -0.23 -22.12
N GLN A 413 38.58 -0.11 -20.80
CA GLN A 413 39.32 -0.99 -19.91
C GLN A 413 38.75 -2.41 -19.88
N GLU A 414 37.44 -2.58 -19.71
CA GLU A 414 36.78 -3.89 -19.66
C GLU A 414 37.06 -4.70 -20.93
N SER A 415 37.11 -4.02 -22.08
CA SER A 415 37.41 -4.64 -23.37
C SER A 415 38.83 -5.21 -23.49
N THR A 416 39.73 -4.89 -22.54
CA THR A 416 41.11 -5.40 -22.43
C THR A 416 41.31 -6.50 -21.38
N GLY A 417 40.26 -6.92 -20.65
CA GLY A 417 40.33 -8.06 -19.72
C GLY A 417 41.02 -7.79 -18.38
N GLY A 418 41.15 -6.53 -17.95
CA GLY A 418 41.79 -6.18 -16.66
C GLY A 418 40.96 -6.55 -15.42
N ALA A 419 41.62 -7.04 -14.36
CA ALA A 419 40.99 -7.57 -13.15
C ALA A 419 40.49 -6.53 -12.12
N THR A 420 40.99 -5.28 -12.15
CA THR A 420 40.50 -4.19 -11.27
C THR A 420 39.95 -3.06 -12.14
N THR A 421 38.70 -2.67 -11.95
CA THR A 421 38.07 -1.66 -12.82
C THR A 421 38.43 -0.23 -12.38
N VAL A 422 38.50 0.69 -13.33
CA VAL A 422 38.61 2.15 -13.13
C VAL A 422 37.48 2.61 -12.23
N LYS A 423 36.30 1.98 -12.36
CA LYS A 423 35.15 2.16 -11.49
C LYS A 423 35.46 1.82 -10.02
N ASP A 424 36.16 0.73 -9.73
CA ASP A 424 36.49 0.36 -8.35
C ASP A 424 37.30 1.44 -7.62
N ARG A 425 38.17 2.15 -8.31
CA ARG A 425 39.06 3.14 -7.68
C ARG A 425 38.54 4.57 -7.78
N TYR A 426 37.92 4.92 -8.90
CA TYR A 426 37.73 6.32 -9.27
C TYR A 426 36.26 6.74 -9.40
N PHE A 427 35.29 5.83 -9.34
CA PHE A 427 33.88 6.17 -9.58
C PHE A 427 33.37 7.33 -8.71
N ASN A 428 33.53 7.21 -7.40
CA ASN A 428 33.06 8.23 -6.45
C ASN A 428 33.78 9.57 -6.62
N SER A 429 35.10 9.52 -6.83
CA SER A 429 35.92 10.72 -6.98
C SER A 429 35.69 11.40 -8.35
N ALA A 430 35.45 10.63 -9.41
CA ALA A 430 35.12 11.17 -10.73
C ALA A 430 33.75 11.87 -10.71
N CYS A 431 32.79 11.33 -9.96
CA CYS A 431 31.49 11.96 -9.77
C CYS A 431 31.58 13.21 -8.88
N ALA A 432 32.33 13.17 -7.78
CA ALA A 432 32.37 14.30 -6.83
C ALA A 432 33.34 15.43 -7.23
N THR A 433 34.51 15.09 -7.77
CA THR A 433 35.62 16.01 -8.10
C THR A 433 36.22 15.71 -9.48
N PRO A 434 35.49 15.98 -10.59
CA PRO A 434 35.95 15.63 -11.93
C PRO A 434 37.33 16.18 -12.30
N GLY A 435 37.61 17.45 -11.96
CA GLY A 435 38.84 18.16 -12.29
C GLY A 435 40.14 17.50 -11.82
N THR A 436 40.09 16.73 -10.74
CA THR A 436 41.28 16.02 -10.22
C THR A 436 41.41 14.60 -10.78
N VAL A 437 40.32 13.99 -11.24
CA VAL A 437 40.27 12.56 -11.57
C VAL A 437 40.28 12.31 -13.07
N PHE A 438 39.52 13.07 -13.87
CA PHE A 438 39.46 12.84 -15.32
C PHE A 438 40.82 12.96 -16.02
N PRO A 439 41.71 13.93 -15.69
CA PRO A 439 43.05 13.97 -16.27
C PRO A 439 43.85 12.68 -16.02
N LEU A 440 43.73 12.10 -14.83
CA LEU A 440 44.36 10.82 -14.48
C LEU A 440 43.75 9.66 -15.29
N LEU A 441 42.41 9.60 -15.39
CA LEU A 441 41.72 8.55 -16.15
C LEU A 441 42.07 8.58 -17.65
N LEU A 442 42.15 9.77 -18.24
CA LEU A 442 42.55 9.94 -19.64
C LEU A 442 43.98 9.46 -19.88
N ARG A 443 44.87 9.65 -18.92
CA ARG A 443 46.25 9.12 -18.99
C ARG A 443 46.28 7.59 -18.88
N LEU A 444 45.48 7.01 -17.97
CA LEU A 444 45.33 5.56 -17.80
C LEU A 444 44.72 4.90 -19.04
N LYS A 445 43.76 5.55 -19.70
CA LYS A 445 43.14 5.07 -20.95
C LYS A 445 44.18 4.69 -22.01
N ASN A 446 45.30 5.41 -22.11
CA ASN A 446 46.27 5.23 -23.19
C ASN A 446 46.93 3.85 -23.20
N SER A 447 47.15 3.22 -22.03
CA SER A 447 47.69 1.85 -21.97
C SER A 447 46.66 0.83 -22.47
N HIS A 448 45.41 0.94 -22.03
CA HIS A 448 44.30 0.09 -22.50
C HIS A 448 44.04 0.27 -23.99
N MET A 449 44.09 1.50 -24.50
CA MET A 449 43.91 1.79 -25.91
C MET A 449 45.02 1.17 -26.78
N ARG A 450 46.26 1.08 -26.28
CA ARG A 450 47.35 0.39 -26.99
C ARG A 450 47.06 -1.10 -27.15
N VAL A 451 46.53 -1.75 -26.11
CA VAL A 451 46.11 -3.15 -26.15
C VAL A 451 44.96 -3.33 -27.13
N LEU A 452 43.93 -2.49 -27.06
CA LEU A 452 42.79 -2.54 -28.01
C LEU A 452 43.22 -2.32 -29.46
N LYS A 453 44.13 -1.39 -29.73
CA LYS A 453 44.64 -1.16 -31.10
C LYS A 453 45.32 -2.40 -31.67
N ARG A 454 45.98 -3.20 -30.83
CA ARG A 454 46.63 -4.46 -31.23
C ARG A 454 45.63 -5.59 -31.44
N GLU A 455 44.65 -5.73 -30.56
CA GLU A 455 43.78 -6.91 -30.50
C GLU A 455 42.42 -6.72 -31.18
N LYS A 456 41.90 -5.49 -31.19
CA LYS A 456 40.55 -5.12 -31.63
C LYS A 456 40.56 -3.73 -32.30
N ALA A 457 41.36 -3.55 -33.35
CA ALA A 457 41.62 -2.25 -33.97
C ALA A 457 40.35 -1.47 -34.35
N GLY A 458 39.34 -2.12 -34.94
CA GLY A 458 38.07 -1.46 -35.29
C GLY A 458 37.28 -0.94 -34.08
N LEU A 459 37.28 -1.70 -32.97
CA LEU A 459 36.67 -1.26 -31.71
C LEU A 459 37.44 -0.09 -31.10
N ALA A 460 38.78 -0.13 -31.16
CA ALA A 460 39.64 0.94 -30.69
C ALA A 460 39.33 2.28 -31.40
N VAL A 461 39.25 2.27 -32.73
CA VAL A 461 38.91 3.47 -33.54
C VAL A 461 37.51 3.99 -33.17
N THR A 462 36.54 3.09 -33.01
CA THR A 462 35.16 3.47 -32.66
C THR A 462 35.08 4.16 -31.30
N LEU A 463 35.69 3.56 -30.27
CA LEU A 463 35.68 4.10 -28.91
C LEU A 463 36.50 5.39 -28.79
N GLU A 464 37.62 5.50 -29.51
CA GLU A 464 38.45 6.71 -29.52
C GLU A 464 37.72 7.88 -30.19
N ARG A 465 37.00 7.63 -31.29
CA ARG A 465 36.15 8.64 -31.94
C ARG A 465 35.00 9.08 -31.04
N GLU A 466 34.29 8.15 -30.42
CA GLU A 466 33.16 8.47 -29.53
C GLU A 466 33.64 9.27 -28.31
N LEU A 467 34.74 8.86 -27.68
CA LEU A 467 35.33 9.58 -26.55
C LEU A 467 35.81 10.99 -26.95
N GLY A 468 36.48 11.12 -28.10
CA GLY A 468 36.92 12.42 -28.61
C GLY A 468 35.75 13.37 -28.87
N GLY A 469 34.64 12.86 -29.42
CA GLY A 469 33.42 13.63 -29.62
C GLY A 469 32.84 14.19 -28.32
N LEU A 470 32.79 13.37 -27.26
CA LEU A 470 32.30 13.84 -25.95
C LEU A 470 33.27 14.81 -25.27
N LEU A 471 34.57 14.59 -25.37
CA LEU A 471 35.56 15.49 -24.78
C LEU A 471 35.55 16.87 -25.46
N ASN A 472 35.23 16.94 -26.76
CA ASN A 472 35.08 18.22 -27.46
C ASN A 472 33.87 19.04 -26.99
N GLN A 473 32.92 18.44 -26.28
CA GLN A 473 31.77 19.14 -25.67
C GLN A 473 32.11 19.70 -24.28
N ILE A 474 33.28 19.38 -23.72
CA ILE A 474 33.66 19.79 -22.37
C ILE A 474 34.73 20.86 -22.47
N ASP A 475 34.38 22.10 -22.09
CA ASP A 475 35.32 23.23 -22.06
C ASP A 475 36.38 23.06 -20.96
N GLU A 476 35.95 22.78 -19.73
CA GLU A 476 36.83 22.57 -18.57
C GLU A 476 36.27 21.50 -17.65
N PHE A 477 37.15 20.72 -17.00
CA PHE A 477 36.73 19.78 -15.97
C PHE A 477 36.38 20.52 -14.66
N PRO A 478 35.12 20.47 -14.20
CA PRO A 478 34.71 21.20 -13.00
C PRO A 478 35.42 20.67 -11.76
N LYS A 479 35.77 21.58 -10.84
CA LYS A 479 36.48 21.24 -9.59
C LYS A 479 35.63 20.33 -8.68
N ARG A 480 34.32 20.58 -8.63
CA ARG A 480 33.33 19.83 -7.84
C ARG A 480 31.99 19.86 -8.56
N LEU A 481 31.21 18.80 -8.37
CA LEU A 481 29.80 18.74 -8.77
C LEU A 481 28.89 18.86 -7.53
N SER A 482 27.83 19.64 -7.62
CA SER A 482 26.70 19.67 -6.67
C SER A 482 25.99 18.32 -6.60
N LEU A 483 25.06 18.15 -5.65
CA LEU A 483 24.35 16.88 -5.51
C LEU A 483 23.47 16.57 -6.72
N GLU A 484 22.84 17.58 -7.31
CA GLU A 484 22.01 17.49 -8.51
C GLU A 484 22.87 17.12 -9.73
N GLU A 485 23.99 17.82 -9.92
CA GLU A 485 24.94 17.54 -11.00
C GLU A 485 25.52 16.13 -10.88
N GLN A 486 25.83 15.67 -9.66
CA GLN A 486 26.23 14.29 -9.43
C GLN A 486 25.13 13.29 -9.82
N GLY A 487 23.85 13.61 -9.59
CA GLY A 487 22.74 12.78 -10.07
C GLY A 487 22.71 12.68 -11.59
N THR A 488 22.85 13.80 -12.28
CA THR A 488 22.87 13.84 -13.75
C THR A 488 24.11 13.15 -14.34
N PHE A 489 25.26 13.21 -13.67
CA PHE A 489 26.44 12.41 -14.01
C PHE A 489 26.10 10.91 -13.98
N LEU A 490 25.42 10.45 -12.93
CA LEU A 490 25.04 9.05 -12.81
C LEU A 490 24.00 8.63 -13.87
N LEU A 491 23.10 9.53 -14.27
CA LEU A 491 22.17 9.29 -15.38
C LEU A 491 22.92 9.17 -16.72
N GLY A 492 23.90 10.04 -16.99
CA GLY A 492 24.73 9.97 -18.19
C GLY A 492 25.55 8.69 -18.25
N TYR A 493 26.14 8.29 -17.11
CA TYR A 493 26.79 7.00 -16.96
C TYR A 493 25.84 5.84 -17.26
N TYR A 494 24.63 5.84 -16.68
CA TYR A 494 23.66 4.78 -16.87
C TYR A 494 23.17 4.69 -18.32
N HIS A 495 22.73 5.80 -18.93
CA HIS A 495 22.24 5.81 -20.33
C HIS A 495 23.32 5.34 -21.31
N GLN A 496 24.55 5.84 -21.17
CA GLN A 496 25.66 5.41 -22.03
C GLN A 496 26.02 3.94 -21.80
N THR A 497 25.77 3.41 -20.60
CA THR A 497 25.94 1.99 -20.29
C THR A 497 24.87 1.14 -20.96
N GLN A 498 23.59 1.53 -20.88
CA GLN A 498 22.49 0.77 -21.50
C GLN A 498 22.58 0.73 -23.03
N LYS A 499 22.92 1.84 -23.68
CA LYS A 499 23.14 1.88 -25.14
C LYS A 499 24.21 0.88 -25.62
N ARG A 500 25.17 0.52 -24.77
CA ARG A 500 26.18 -0.51 -25.11
C ARG A 500 25.59 -1.91 -25.16
N TYR A 501 24.57 -2.20 -24.35
CA TYR A 501 23.90 -3.50 -24.29
C TYR A 501 22.88 -3.68 -25.42
N GLU A 502 22.14 -2.64 -25.80
CA GLU A 502 21.22 -2.68 -26.96
C GLU A 502 21.93 -3.16 -28.23
N LYS A 503 23.11 -2.61 -28.53
CA LYS A 503 23.94 -3.02 -29.69
C LYS A 503 24.42 -4.47 -29.64
N LYS A 504 24.37 -5.14 -28.48
CA LYS A 504 24.74 -6.55 -28.34
C LYS A 504 23.54 -7.47 -28.57
N GLU A 505 22.36 -7.08 -28.09
CA GLU A 505 21.11 -7.82 -28.30
C GLU A 505 20.75 -7.87 -29.80
N ASP A 506 20.89 -6.75 -30.52
CA ASP A 506 20.70 -6.70 -31.98
C ASP A 506 21.66 -7.61 -32.75
N LYS A 507 22.84 -7.92 -32.20
CA LYS A 507 23.82 -8.81 -32.83
C LYS A 507 23.65 -10.29 -32.48
N SER A 508 22.93 -10.61 -31.40
CA SER A 508 22.61 -12.00 -31.03
C SER A 508 21.34 -12.54 -31.70
N HIS A 509 20.58 -11.67 -32.37
CA HIS A 509 19.35 -12.01 -33.11
C HIS A 509 19.51 -12.00 -34.65
N VAL A 510 20.75 -11.93 -35.15
CA VAL A 510 21.10 -11.98 -36.59
C VAL A 510 21.84 -13.27 -36.92
#